data_AF-A0A0A1MH19-F1
#
_entry.id   AF-A0A0A1MH19-F1
#
_cell.length_a   1.000
_cell.length_b   1.000
_cell.length_c   1.000
_cell.angle_alpha   90.00
_cell.angle_beta   90.00
_cell.angle_gamma   90.00
#
_symmetry.space_group_name_H-M   'P 1'
#
loop_
_entity.id
_entity.type
_entity.pdbx_description
1 polymer ?
#
loop_
_entity_poly.entity_id
_entity_poly.type
_entity_poly.pdbx_seq_one_letter_code
_entity_poly.pdbx_strand_id
1 'polypeptide(L)'
;MGDIVLVEGMPVGNIFAFFWNLLISASFQFVGFMLTYLLHTSHASKQGSRAGLGVSLVQTGFYIRSRGTLEDDDYYYSSNDESQDNKNNENQLDGMDADIIAYLLMIIGWFIIIRSIADYFRAKQMEKIIRSEPNPEANV
;
A
#
# COMPACT_ATOMS: atom_id res chain seq x y z
N MET A 1 -30.88 20.39 3.66
CA MET A 1 -29.96 19.33 4.11
C MET A 1 -29.35 18.76 2.84
N GLY A 2 -28.03 18.84 2.66
CA GLY A 2 -27.40 18.49 1.39
C GLY A 2 -27.43 16.98 1.17
N ASP A 3 -28.02 16.54 0.06
CA ASP A 3 -28.13 15.12 -0.28
C ASP A 3 -26.73 14.53 -0.45
N ILE A 4 -26.37 13.63 0.46
CA ILE A 4 -25.13 12.88 0.37
C ILE A 4 -25.24 11.91 -0.81
N VAL A 5 -24.44 12.13 -1.85
CA VAL A 5 -24.41 11.23 -3.00
C VAL A 5 -23.74 9.93 -2.57
N LEU A 6 -24.55 8.86 -2.51
CA LEU A 6 -24.09 7.51 -2.23
C LEU A 6 -23.62 6.88 -3.53
N VAL A 7 -22.37 6.45 -3.57
CA VAL A 7 -21.81 5.68 -4.68
C VAL A 7 -21.68 4.25 -4.18
N GLU A 8 -22.32 3.28 -4.84
CA GLU A 8 -22.31 1.85 -4.43
C GLU A 8 -22.76 1.60 -2.97
N GLY A 9 -23.69 2.39 -2.46
CA GLY A 9 -24.28 2.20 -1.12
C GLY A 9 -23.49 2.81 0.05
N MET A 10 -22.37 3.49 -0.19
CA MET A 10 -21.60 4.22 0.82
C MET A 10 -21.21 5.63 0.33
N PRO A 11 -21.01 6.61 1.23
CA PRO A 11 -20.47 7.90 0.83
C PRO A 11 -19.05 7.78 0.26
N VAL A 12 -18.70 8.62 -0.71
CA VAL A 12 -17.33 8.64 -1.27
C VAL A 12 -16.30 9.10 -0.22
N GLY A 13 -16.70 9.99 0.69
CA GLY A 13 -15.85 10.54 1.73
C GLY A 13 -14.88 11.61 1.23
N ASN A 14 -14.26 12.33 2.18
CA ASN A 14 -13.29 13.37 1.86
C ASN A 14 -11.88 12.79 1.63
N ILE A 15 -11.03 13.51 0.89
CA ILE A 15 -9.62 13.14 0.71
C ILE A 15 -8.88 13.09 2.06
N PHE A 16 -9.30 13.92 3.02
CA PHE A 16 -8.78 13.85 4.38
C PHE A 16 -9.06 12.48 5.04
N ALA A 17 -10.24 11.90 4.83
CA ALA A 17 -10.56 10.58 5.37
C ALA A 17 -9.70 9.48 4.73
N PHE A 18 -9.34 9.63 3.45
CA PHE A 18 -8.39 8.75 2.77
C PHE A 18 -7.01 8.82 3.45
N PHE A 19 -6.43 10.01 3.59
CA PHE A 19 -5.11 10.17 4.19
C PHE A 19 -5.06 9.78 5.67
N TRP A 20 -6.12 10.06 6.42
CA TRP A 20 -6.20 9.68 7.83
C TRP A 20 -6.22 8.16 8.01
N ASN A 21 -7.02 7.45 7.20
CA ASN A 21 -7.05 5.98 7.23
C ASN A 21 -5.75 5.37 6.67
N LEU A 22 -5.13 6.01 5.68
CA LEU A 22 -3.80 5.62 5.19
C LEU A 22 -2.75 5.75 6.29
N LEU A 23 -2.72 6.87 7.01
CA LEU A 23 -1.77 7.14 8.09
C LEU A 23 -1.89 6.12 9.22
N ILE A 24 -3.12 5.88 9.70
CA ILE A 24 -3.39 4.89 10.75
C ILE A 24 -2.97 3.50 10.26
N SER A 25 -3.38 3.11 9.05
CA SER A 25 -3.03 1.80 8.50
C SER A 25 -1.52 1.62 8.35
N ALA A 26 -0.79 2.61 7.83
CA ALA A 26 0.66 2.54 7.63
C ALA A 26 1.41 2.48 8.97
N SER A 27 0.89 3.12 10.01
CA SER A 27 1.54 3.15 11.34
C SER A 27 1.49 1.81 12.06
N PHE A 28 0.39 1.06 11.89
CA PHE A 28 0.17 -0.23 12.55
C PHE A 28 0.29 -1.43 11.58
N GLN A 29 0.91 -1.22 10.42
CA GLN A 29 1.16 -2.24 9.40
C GLN A 29 -0.11 -3.06 9.05
N PHE A 30 -0.04 -4.39 9.10
CA PHE A 30 -1.17 -5.28 8.80
C PHE A 30 -2.33 -5.15 9.78
N VAL A 31 -2.04 -4.95 11.07
CA VAL A 31 -3.09 -4.78 12.09
C VAL A 31 -3.84 -3.47 11.86
N GLY A 32 -3.13 -2.40 11.54
CA GLY A 32 -3.71 -1.11 11.16
C GLY A 32 -4.61 -1.20 9.94
N PHE A 33 -4.15 -1.91 8.91
CA PHE A 33 -4.94 -2.21 7.73
C PHE A 33 -6.24 -2.90 8.11
N MET A 34 -6.19 -3.98 8.89
CA MET A 34 -7.41 -4.71 9.27
C MET A 34 -8.39 -3.84 10.07
N LEU A 35 -7.90 -3.09 11.05
CA LEU A 35 -8.75 -2.24 11.88
C LEU A 35 -9.46 -1.16 11.05
N THR A 36 -8.74 -0.46 10.19
CA THR A 36 -9.29 0.63 9.38
C THR A 36 -10.12 0.12 8.19
N TYR A 37 -9.73 -1.02 7.60
CA TYR A 37 -10.43 -1.63 6.47
C TYR A 37 -11.75 -2.26 6.90
N LEU A 38 -11.81 -2.93 8.05
CA LEU A 38 -13.06 -3.53 8.54
C LEU A 38 -14.04 -2.47 9.07
N LEU A 39 -13.53 -1.36 9.61
CA LEU A 39 -14.35 -0.28 10.17
C LEU A 39 -14.75 0.79 9.12
N HIS A 40 -14.42 0.60 7.84
CA HIS A 40 -14.70 1.62 6.84
C HIS A 40 -16.21 1.86 6.65
N THR A 41 -16.58 3.13 6.52
CA THR A 41 -17.97 3.55 6.19
C THR A 41 -18.02 4.40 4.92
N SER A 42 -16.87 4.60 4.25
CA SER A 42 -16.76 5.39 3.03
C SER A 42 -15.74 4.79 2.06
N HIS A 43 -15.86 5.11 0.77
CA HIS A 43 -14.86 4.69 -0.23
C HIS A 43 -13.48 5.27 0.06
N ALA A 44 -13.39 6.51 0.55
CA ALA A 44 -12.14 7.13 0.99
C ALA A 44 -11.42 6.28 2.05
N SER A 45 -12.15 5.85 3.10
CA SER A 45 -11.60 5.05 4.19
C SER A 45 -11.13 3.67 3.71
N LYS A 46 -11.91 3.02 2.83
CA LYS A 46 -11.58 1.71 2.24
C LYS A 46 -10.32 1.75 1.38
N GLN A 47 -10.20 2.75 0.51
CA GLN A 47 -9.04 2.85 -0.37
C GLN A 47 -7.82 3.42 0.37
N GLY A 48 -8.02 4.29 1.36
CA GLY A 48 -6.96 4.80 2.21
C GLY A 48 -6.27 3.70 3.01
N SER A 49 -7.05 2.81 3.64
CA SER A 49 -6.51 1.64 4.36
C SER A 49 -5.76 0.67 3.42
N ARG A 50 -6.29 0.38 2.23
CA ARG A 50 -5.57 -0.44 1.22
C ARG A 50 -4.26 0.20 0.76
N ALA A 51 -4.24 1.51 0.55
CA ALA A 51 -3.01 2.23 0.24
C ALA A 51 -2.00 2.14 1.40
N GLY A 52 -2.45 2.22 2.66
CA GLY A 52 -1.60 2.03 3.85
C GLY A 52 -0.98 0.64 3.94
N LEU A 53 -1.72 -0.42 3.57
CA LEU A 53 -1.16 -1.77 3.43
C LEU A 53 -0.07 -1.80 2.36
N GLY A 54 -0.31 -1.17 1.20
CA GLY A 54 0.68 -1.08 0.13
C GLY A 54 1.96 -0.36 0.58
N VAL A 55 1.84 0.74 1.32
CA VAL A 55 3.00 1.44 1.93
C VAL A 55 3.77 0.53 2.87
N SER A 56 3.06 -0.23 3.71
CA SER A 56 3.69 -1.18 4.64
C SER A 56 4.47 -2.27 3.90
N LEU A 57 3.92 -2.81 2.80
CA LEU A 57 4.62 -3.80 1.97
C LEU A 57 5.89 -3.23 1.32
N VAL A 58 5.83 -1.99 0.82
CA VAL A 58 7.01 -1.31 0.28
C VAL A 58 8.07 -1.11 1.36
N GLN A 59 7.68 -0.68 2.56
CA GLN A 59 8.59 -0.54 3.70
C GLN A 59 9.23 -1.87 4.08
N THR A 60 8.46 -2.95 4.13
CA THR A 60 8.98 -4.30 4.38
C THR A 60 9.95 -4.76 3.29
N GLY A 61 9.65 -4.50 2.02
CA GLY A 61 10.56 -4.82 0.92
C GLY A 61 11.89 -4.09 1.04
N PHE A 62 11.88 -2.79 1.33
CA PHE A 62 13.12 -2.03 1.60
C PHE A 62 13.87 -2.53 2.83
N TYR A 63 13.15 -2.93 3.88
CA TYR A 63 13.76 -3.49 5.09
C TYR A 63 14.49 -4.80 4.80
N ILE A 64 13.88 -5.73 4.07
CA ILE A 64 14.51 -7.01 3.67
C ILE A 64 15.73 -6.73 2.80
N ARG A 65 15.59 -5.85 1.79
CA ARG A 65 16.68 -5.44 0.91
C ARG A 65 17.87 -4.87 1.68
N SER A 66 17.61 -3.97 2.63
CA SER A 66 18.68 -3.34 3.41
C SER A 66 19.45 -4.31 4.30
N ARG A 67 18.82 -5.41 4.72
CA ARG A 67 19.47 -6.44 5.54
C ARG A 67 20.30 -7.38 4.67
N GLY A 68 19.77 -7.80 3.52
CA GLY A 68 20.51 -8.63 2.56
C GLY A 68 21.81 -7.96 2.10
N THR A 69 21.80 -6.65 1.84
CA THR A 69 23.02 -5.92 1.46
C THR A 69 24.08 -5.87 2.57
N LEU A 70 23.67 -5.80 3.84
CA LEU A 70 24.61 -5.78 4.96
C LEU A 70 25.24 -7.15 5.20
N GLU A 71 24.45 -8.22 5.05
CA GLU A 71 24.94 -9.60 5.19
C GLU A 71 25.94 -9.97 4.09
N ASP A 72 25.75 -9.46 2.87
CA ASP A 72 26.67 -9.68 1.74
C ASP A 72 28.02 -8.97 1.94
N ASP A 73 28.00 -7.73 2.48
CA ASP A 73 29.21 -6.96 2.81
C ASP A 73 30.04 -7.63 3.93
N ASP A 74 29.40 -8.07 5.02
CA ASP A 74 30.09 -8.75 6.14
C ASP A 74 30.74 -10.07 5.70
N TYR A 75 30.07 -10.85 4.83
CA TYR A 75 30.64 -12.07 4.25
C TYR A 75 31.87 -11.78 3.39
N TYR A 76 31.82 -10.73 2.56
CA TYR A 76 32.93 -10.35 1.69
C TYR A 76 34.16 -9.88 2.49
N TYR A 77 33.98 -9.11 3.57
CA TYR A 77 35.08 -8.70 4.44
C TYR A 77 35.66 -9.86 5.27
N SER A 78 34.80 -10.74 5.80
CA SER A 78 35.25 -11.88 6.62
C SER A 78 35.98 -12.96 5.81
N SER A 79 35.72 -13.10 4.50
CA SER A 79 36.37 -14.11 3.66
C SER A 79 37.83 -13.79 3.29
N ASN A 80 38.34 -12.60 3.67
CA ASN A 80 39.74 -12.21 3.40
C ASN A 80 40.70 -12.56 4.54
N ASP A 81 40.21 -13.11 5.66
CA ASP A 81 41.02 -13.61 6.78
C ASP A 81 40.71 -15.09 6.99
N GLU A 82 41.74 -15.93 6.89
CA GLU A 82 41.75 -17.39 7.10
C GLU A 82 41.29 -18.35 5.97
N SER A 83 41.95 -19.51 5.99
CA SER A 83 42.13 -20.48 4.92
C SER A 83 40.88 -21.32 4.60
N GLN A 84 40.89 -21.90 3.40
CA GLN A 84 39.89 -22.80 2.84
C GLN A 84 39.18 -23.70 3.86
N ASP A 85 37.85 -23.61 3.89
CA ASP A 85 37.03 -24.80 4.04
C ASP A 85 35.69 -24.66 3.30
N ASN A 86 35.35 -25.71 2.55
CA ASN A 86 34.22 -25.80 1.63
C ASN A 86 32.87 -25.78 2.37
N LYS A 87 32.23 -24.61 2.51
CA LYS A 87 30.82 -24.48 2.95
C LYS A 87 30.02 -23.41 2.17
N ASN A 88 30.31 -23.22 0.88
CA ASN A 88 29.86 -22.02 0.16
C ASN A 88 28.70 -22.22 -0.83
N ASN A 89 27.88 -23.27 -0.72
CA ASN A 89 26.75 -23.46 -1.65
C ASN A 89 25.35 -23.23 -1.06
N GLU A 90 25.19 -23.06 0.25
CA GLU A 90 23.87 -22.87 0.87
C GLU A 90 23.53 -21.37 1.07
N ASN A 91 24.48 -20.55 1.53
CA ASN A 91 24.20 -19.15 1.90
C ASN A 91 24.07 -18.17 0.71
N GLN A 92 24.67 -18.49 -0.45
CA GLN A 92 24.58 -17.61 -1.63
C GLN A 92 23.23 -17.72 -2.36
N LEU A 93 22.53 -18.85 -2.16
CA LEU A 93 21.19 -19.08 -2.71
C LEU A 93 20.15 -18.27 -1.92
N ASP A 94 20.27 -18.26 -0.59
CA ASP A 94 19.35 -17.54 0.32
C ASP A 94 19.41 -16.01 0.15
N GLY A 95 20.59 -15.42 -0.06
CA GLY A 95 20.73 -13.97 -0.30
C GLY A 95 20.06 -13.51 -1.59
N MET A 96 20.21 -14.30 -2.67
CA MET A 96 19.60 -14.02 -3.96
C MET A 96 18.07 -14.18 -3.91
N ASP A 97 17.57 -15.11 -3.09
CA ASP A 97 16.13 -15.29 -2.85
C ASP A 97 15.52 -14.12 -2.05
N ALA A 98 16.19 -13.66 -1.00
CA ALA A 98 15.73 -12.51 -0.20
C ALA A 98 15.60 -11.24 -1.04
N ASP A 99 16.54 -11.02 -1.95
CA ASP A 99 16.55 -9.92 -2.91
C ASP A 99 15.37 -9.96 -3.87
N ILE A 100 15.11 -11.14 -4.45
CA ILE A 100 13.96 -11.37 -5.34
C ILE A 100 12.65 -11.12 -4.59
N ILE A 101 12.53 -11.65 -3.36
CA ILE A 101 11.36 -11.49 -2.50
C ILE A 101 11.12 -10.01 -2.17
N ALA A 102 12.18 -9.26 -1.85
CA ALA A 102 12.09 -7.82 -1.57
C ALA A 102 11.56 -7.04 -2.78
N TYR A 103 12.09 -7.30 -3.98
CA TYR A 103 11.61 -6.66 -5.21
C TYR A 103 10.16 -6.98 -5.52
N LEU A 104 9.77 -8.25 -5.38
CA LEU A 104 8.39 -8.68 -5.58
C LEU A 104 7.44 -7.95 -4.62
N LEU A 105 7.79 -7.87 -3.33
CA LEU A 105 7.00 -7.17 -2.31
C LEU A 105 6.84 -5.68 -2.64
N MET A 106 7.93 -5.01 -3.05
CA MET A 106 7.89 -3.60 -3.44
C MET A 106 6.98 -3.36 -4.66
N ILE A 107 7.05 -4.22 -5.70
CA ILE A 107 6.20 -4.11 -6.89
C ILE A 107 4.73 -4.29 -6.52
N ILE A 108 4.39 -5.32 -5.71
CA ILE A 108 3.02 -5.56 -5.26
C ILE A 108 2.52 -4.39 -4.41
N GLY A 109 3.35 -3.87 -3.49
CA GLY A 109 3.01 -2.74 -2.65
C GLY A 109 2.68 -1.49 -3.47
N TRP A 110 3.53 -1.14 -4.43
CA TRP A 110 3.29 -0.03 -5.36
C TRP A 110 2.03 -0.23 -6.20
N PHE A 111 1.79 -1.44 -6.70
CA PHE A 111 0.57 -1.76 -7.44
C PHE A 111 -0.69 -1.52 -6.59
N ILE A 112 -0.68 -1.92 -5.32
CA ILE A 112 -1.80 -1.70 -4.40
C ILE A 112 -2.01 -0.20 -4.15
N ILE A 113 -0.94 0.57 -3.96
CA ILE A 113 -1.02 2.03 -3.76
C ILE A 113 -1.68 2.69 -4.98
N ILE A 114 -1.14 2.44 -6.18
CA ILE A 114 -1.63 3.04 -7.43
C ILE A 114 -3.10 2.67 -7.66
N ARG A 115 -3.45 1.39 -7.51
CA ARG A 115 -4.82 0.91 -7.67
C ARG A 115 -5.78 1.57 -6.68
N SER A 116 -5.37 1.69 -5.41
CA SER A 116 -6.21 2.30 -4.37
C SER A 116 -6.47 3.78 -4.65
N ILE A 117 -5.45 4.51 -5.11
CA ILE A 117 -5.58 5.91 -5.51
C ILE A 117 -6.50 6.04 -6.74
N ALA A 118 -6.31 5.20 -7.77
CA ALA A 118 -7.12 5.22 -8.97
C ALA A 118 -8.60 4.93 -8.68
N ASP A 119 -8.88 3.92 -7.86
CA ASP A 119 -10.25 3.56 -7.44
C ASP A 119 -10.92 4.73 -6.68
N TYR A 120 -10.18 5.44 -5.83
CA TYR A 120 -10.69 6.62 -5.12
C TYR A 120 -11.05 7.77 -6.08
N PHE A 121 -10.17 8.09 -7.03
CA PHE A 121 -10.45 9.13 -8.02
C PHE A 121 -11.61 8.77 -8.94
N ARG A 122 -11.75 7.48 -9.30
CA ARG A 122 -12.88 6.99 -10.08
C ARG A 122 -14.19 7.21 -9.33
N ALA A 123 -14.25 6.89 -8.04
CA ALA A 123 -15.43 7.14 -7.21
C ALA A 123 -15.79 8.65 -7.13
N LYS A 124 -14.78 9.51 -7.00
CA LYS A 124 -14.93 10.98 -7.04
C LYS A 124 -15.48 11.50 -8.37
N GLN A 125 -15.04 10.92 -9.48
CA GLN A 125 -15.54 11.29 -10.81
C GLN A 125 -17.01 10.88 -10.97
N MET A 126 -17.38 9.68 -10.53
CA MET A 126 -18.77 9.21 -10.54
C MET A 126 -19.69 10.11 -9.69
N GLU A 127 -19.22 10.53 -8.51
CA GLU A 127 -19.95 11.49 -7.67
C GLU A 127 -20.22 12.81 -8.41
N LYS A 128 -19.21 13.34 -9.13
CA LYS A 128 -19.34 14.60 -9.88
C LYS A 128 -20.34 14.49 -11.03
N ILE A 129 -20.37 13.35 -11.73
CA ILE A 129 -21.31 13.10 -12.83
C ILE A 129 -22.76 13.06 -12.32
N ILE A 130 -23.01 12.38 -11.20
CA ILE A 130 -24.36 12.27 -10.63
C ILE A 130 -24.88 13.63 -10.15
N ARG A 131 -24.01 14.48 -9.60
CA ARG A 131 -24.38 15.85 -9.19
C ARG A 131 -24.69 16.80 -10.34
N SER A 132 -24.33 16.46 -11.58
CA SER A 132 -24.54 17.32 -12.75
C SER A 132 -25.90 17.14 -13.44
N GLU A 133 -26.82 16.32 -12.91
CA GLU A 133 -28.20 16.31 -13.41
C GLU A 133 -28.88 17.67 -13.12
N PRO A 134 -29.27 18.43 -14.16
CA PRO A 134 -29.87 19.74 -14.00
C PRO A 134 -31.33 19.61 -13.55
N ASN A 135 -31.68 20.40 -12.53
CA ASN A 135 -33.04 20.62 -12.05
C ASN A 135 -33.99 20.98 -13.23
N PRO A 136 -35.03 20.17 -13.54
CA PRO A 136 -35.99 20.46 -14.60
C PRO A 136 -36.97 21.61 -14.31
N GLU A 137 -37.02 22.18 -13.11
CA GLU A 137 -38.14 23.05 -12.70
C GLU A 137 -37.91 24.56 -12.88
N ALA A 138 -37.01 24.99 -13.77
CA ALA A 138 -36.90 26.42 -14.14
C ALA A 138 -37.93 26.86 -15.20
N ASN A 139 -38.80 25.96 -15.68
CA ASN A 139 -39.74 26.23 -16.78
C ASN A 139 -41.16 25.74 -16.44
N VAL A 140 -41.88 26.40 -15.53
CA VAL A 140 -43.35 26.53 -15.54
C VAL A 140 -43.80 27.75 -14.76
#